data_AF-A0A4U3M7Q8-F1
#
_entry.id   AF-A0A4U3M7Q8-F1
#
_cell.length_a   1.000
_cell.length_b   1.000
_cell.length_c   1.000
_cell.angle_alpha   90.00
_cell.angle_beta   90.00
_cell.angle_gamma   90.00
#
_symmetry.space_group_name_H-M   'P 1'
#
loop_
_entity.id
_entity.type
_entity.pdbx_description
1 polymer ?
#
loop_
_entity_poly.entity_id
_entity_poly.type
_entity_poly.pdbx_seq_one_letter_code
_entity_poly.pdbx_strand_id
1 'polypeptide(L)'
;SLDKPDPYLILPILAAVFTFASTYLSSMSQLETNASLKIMNYVMPAMIFFMGISLASSLSLYWVVSNAFQTGQTLLLNNPFKIRKEREEAARQAKARERALERAKSPKKKGKKK
;
A
#
# COMPACT_ATOMS: atom_id res chain seq x y z
N SER A 1 -16.58 19.49 24.92
CA SER A 1 -15.42 19.00 25.69
C SER A 1 -14.76 17.88 24.92
N LEU A 2 -13.45 17.93 24.69
CA LEU A 2 -12.74 16.90 23.91
C LEU A 2 -12.63 15.54 24.64
N ASP A 3 -13.02 15.50 25.91
CA ASP A 3 -13.01 14.30 26.74
C ASP A 3 -14.20 13.38 26.48
N LYS A 4 -15.21 13.86 25.75
CA LYS A 4 -16.36 13.05 25.34
C LYS A 4 -16.08 12.38 23.98
N PRO A 5 -16.69 11.21 23.71
CA PRO A 5 -16.67 10.62 22.38
C PRO A 5 -17.28 11.55 21.32
N ASP A 6 -16.81 11.42 20.07
CA ASP A 6 -17.31 12.22 18.96
C ASP A 6 -18.76 11.84 18.63
N PRO A 7 -19.76 12.73 18.87
CA PRO A 7 -21.15 12.41 18.63
C PRO A 7 -21.51 12.27 17.14
N TYR A 8 -20.66 12.78 16.24
CA TYR A 8 -20.91 12.75 14.79
C TYR A 8 -20.14 11.64 14.07
N LEU A 9 -19.32 10.87 14.78
CA LEU A 9 -18.48 9.79 14.23
C LEU A 9 -17.52 10.22 13.11
N ILE A 10 -17.27 11.51 12.95
CA ILE A 10 -16.39 12.05 11.91
C ILE A 10 -14.94 11.63 12.18
N LEU A 11 -14.49 11.75 13.44
CA LEU A 11 -13.11 11.44 13.82
C LEU A 11 -12.78 9.94 13.68
N PRO A 12 -13.61 8.99 14.18
CA PRO A 12 -13.38 7.57 13.96
C PRO A 12 -13.35 7.16 12.48
N ILE A 13 -14.24 7.75 11.66
CA ILE A 13 -14.25 7.50 10.20
C ILE A 13 -12.94 7.98 9.57
N LEU A 14 -12.53 9.22 9.85
CA LEU A 14 -11.29 9.77 9.31
C LEU A 14 -10.07 8.96 9.77
N ALA A 15 -10.04 8.53 11.03
CA ALA A 15 -8.95 7.73 11.57
C ALA A 15 -8.82 6.42 10.80
N ALA A 16 -9.92 5.69 10.63
CA ALA A 16 -9.94 4.44 9.89
C ALA A 16 -9.55 4.63 8.42
N VAL A 17 -10.07 5.66 7.75
CA VAL A 17 -9.72 5.97 6.35
C VAL A 17 -8.23 6.28 6.20
N PHE A 18 -7.66 7.10 7.08
CA PHE A 18 -6.24 7.43 7.00
C PHE A 18 -5.34 6.26 7.38
N THR A 19 -5.71 5.43 8.35
CA THR A 19 -4.97 4.21 8.66
C THR A 19 -5.01 3.23 7.48
N PHE A 20 -6.18 3.05 6.87
CA PHE A 20 -6.31 2.22 5.68
C PHE A 20 -5.44 2.75 4.53
N ALA A 21 -5.50 4.05 4.26
CA ALA A 21 -4.68 4.67 3.23
C ALA A 21 -3.17 4.49 3.50
N SER A 22 -2.70 4.78 4.71
CA SER A 22 -1.30 4.62 5.11
C SER A 22 -0.81 3.19 4.91
N THR A 23 -1.54 2.21 5.46
CA THR A 23 -1.18 0.79 5.40
C THR A 23 -1.26 0.23 3.97
N TYR A 24 -2.30 0.60 3.21
CA TYR A 24 -2.44 0.23 1.81
C TYR A 24 -1.29 0.78 0.96
N LEU A 25 -0.96 2.07 1.10
CA LEU A 25 0.15 2.70 0.39
C LEU A 25 1.49 2.06 0.71
N SER A 26 1.75 1.76 1.98
CA SER A 26 2.96 1.07 2.40
C SER A 26 3.04 -0.35 1.82
N SER A 27 1.93 -1.10 1.81
CA SER A 27 1.87 -2.46 1.27
C SER A 27 2.11 -2.52 -0.23
N MET A 28 1.71 -1.48 -0.98
CA MET A 28 1.98 -1.36 -2.42
C MET A 28 3.48 -1.31 -2.75
N SER A 29 4.31 -0.89 -1.81
CA SER A 29 5.77 -0.87 -1.96
C SER A 29 6.42 -2.23 -1.68
N GLN A 30 5.68 -3.26 -1.27
CA GLN A 30 6.25 -4.58 -0.97
C GLN A 30 6.18 -5.51 -2.19
N LEU A 31 7.19 -6.37 -2.36
CA LEU A 31 7.27 -7.32 -3.50
C LEU A 31 6.32 -8.52 -3.32
N GLU A 32 6.12 -8.94 -2.08
CA GLU A 32 5.32 -10.10 -1.69
C GLU A 32 4.22 -9.64 -0.73
N THR A 33 2.97 -9.57 -1.22
CA THR A 33 1.83 -9.33 -0.33
C THR A 33 1.38 -10.65 0.27
N ASN A 34 1.84 -10.95 1.49
CA ASN A 34 1.39 -12.12 2.24
C ASN A 34 -0.01 -11.90 2.84
N ALA A 35 -0.74 -13.00 3.09
CA ALA A 35 -2.10 -12.96 3.65
C ALA A 35 -2.19 -12.16 4.96
N SER A 36 -1.16 -12.24 5.80
CA SER A 36 -1.03 -11.47 7.05
C SER A 36 -1.10 -9.95 6.82
N LEU A 37 -0.40 -9.44 5.80
CA LEU A 37 -0.41 -8.00 5.48
C LEU A 37 -1.76 -7.54 4.96
N LYS A 38 -2.43 -8.38 4.15
CA LYS A 38 -3.79 -8.10 3.70
C LYS A 38 -4.75 -8.01 4.88
N ILE A 39 -4.68 -8.98 5.80
CA ILE A 39 -5.50 -8.95 7.02
C ILE A 39 -5.25 -7.66 7.80
N MET A 40 -4.00 -7.29 8.02
CA MET A 40 -3.66 -6.08 8.77
C MET A 40 -4.19 -4.81 8.09
N ASN A 41 -4.10 -4.72 6.76
CA ASN A 41 -4.62 -3.58 6.00
C ASN A 41 -6.13 -3.38 6.15
N TYR A 42 -6.93 -4.43 6.35
CA TYR A 42 -8.39 -4.30 6.42
C TYR A 42 -8.93 -4.37 7.86
N VAL A 43 -8.39 -5.27 8.67
CA VAL A 43 -8.87 -5.51 10.04
C VAL A 43 -8.43 -4.39 10.97
N MET A 44 -7.22 -3.88 10.83
CA MET A 44 -6.70 -2.86 11.75
C MET A 44 -7.45 -1.52 11.62
N PRO A 45 -7.74 -1.00 10.40
CA PRO A 45 -8.61 0.17 10.26
C PRO A 45 -10.02 -0.04 10.81
N ALA A 46 -10.60 -1.23 10.64
CA ALA A 46 -11.89 -1.55 11.22
C ALA A 46 -11.85 -1.53 12.75
N MET A 47 -10.81 -2.10 13.35
CA MET A 47 -10.59 -2.06 14.80
C MET A 47 -10.43 -0.62 15.31
N ILE A 48 -9.66 0.22 14.62
CA ILE A 48 -9.51 1.63 14.97
C ILE A 48 -10.84 2.38 14.87
N PHE A 49 -11.65 2.08 13.84
CA PHE A 49 -12.98 2.66 13.71
C PHE A 49 -13.84 2.34 14.94
N PHE A 50 -14.02 1.05 15.25
CA PHE A 50 -14.89 0.63 16.36
C PHE A 50 -14.39 1.11 17.72
N MET A 51 -13.09 1.10 17.94
CA MET A 51 -12.51 1.61 19.18
C MET A 51 -12.65 3.13 19.26
N GLY A 52 -12.49 3.85 18.15
CA GLY A 52 -12.61 5.29 18.06
C GLY A 52 -13.99 5.83 18.44
N ILE A 53 -15.05 5.05 18.27
CA ILE A 53 -16.42 5.40 18.66
C ILE A 53 -16.54 5.58 20.18
N SER A 54 -15.78 4.81 20.96
CA SER A 54 -15.88 4.78 22.42
C SER A 54 -14.79 5.60 23.12
N LEU A 55 -13.79 6.08 22.38
CA LEU A 55 -12.65 6.82 22.91
C LEU A 55 -12.93 8.33 22.98
N ALA A 56 -12.22 9.01 23.89
CA ALA A 56 -12.23 10.46 23.97
C ALA A 56 -11.83 11.07 22.61
N SER A 57 -12.55 12.10 22.17
CA SER A 57 -12.30 12.75 20.88
C SER A 57 -10.88 13.30 20.74
N SER A 58 -10.21 13.66 21.84
CA SER A 58 -8.79 14.07 21.86
C SER A 58 -7.83 12.97 21.37
N LEU A 59 -8.04 11.73 21.81
CA LEU A 59 -7.22 10.59 21.39
C LEU A 59 -7.51 10.21 19.93
N SER A 60 -8.79 10.25 19.54
CA SER A 60 -9.20 9.99 18.15
C SER A 60 -8.60 11.04 17.19
N LEU A 61 -8.63 12.32 17.57
CA LEU A 61 -8.00 13.41 16.83
C LEU A 61 -6.49 13.22 16.67
N TYR A 62 -5.80 12.79 17.72
CA TYR A 62 -4.37 12.46 17.65
C TYR A 62 -4.08 11.40 16.59
N TRP A 63 -4.87 10.33 16.55
CA TRP A 63 -4.70 9.29 15.53
C TRP A 63 -4.99 9.79 14.12
N VAL A 64 -6.04 10.58 13.93
CA VAL A 64 -6.36 11.18 12.62
C VAL A 64 -5.17 11.99 12.10
N VAL A 65 -4.67 12.93 12.91
CA VAL A 65 -3.58 13.82 12.50
C VAL A 65 -2.29 13.04 12.26
N SER A 66 -1.97 12.06 13.11
CA SER A 66 -0.79 11.22 12.96
C SER A 66 -0.83 10.37 11.68
N ASN A 67 -1.94 9.68 11.41
CA ASN A 67 -2.09 8.86 10.21
C ASN A 67 -2.13 9.73 8.93
N ALA A 68 -2.74 10.91 8.97
CA ALA A 68 -2.74 11.85 7.86
C ALA A 68 -1.32 12.34 7.55
N PHE A 69 -0.55 12.72 8.59
CA PHE A 69 0.86 13.10 8.42
C PHE A 69 1.70 11.97 7.85
N GLN A 70 1.58 10.75 8.40
CA GLN A 70 2.32 9.59 7.91
C GLN A 70 1.96 9.24 6.46
N THR A 71 0.67 9.34 6.09
CA THR A 71 0.22 9.13 4.71
C THR A 71 0.82 10.17 3.78
N GLY A 72 0.79 11.44 4.16
CA GLY A 72 1.41 12.53 3.40
C GLY A 72 2.92 12.34 3.25
N GLN A 73 3.62 12.04 4.33
CA GLN A 73 5.06 11.73 4.33
C GLN A 73 5.39 10.57 3.38
N THR A 74 4.60 9.49 3.42
CA THR A 74 4.77 8.32 2.55
C THR A 74 4.59 8.69 1.08
N LEU A 75 3.57 9.48 0.76
CA LEU A 75 3.30 9.94 -0.61
C LEU A 75 4.40 10.87 -1.16
N LEU A 76 4.97 11.71 -0.30
CA LEU A 76 5.99 12.68 -0.70
C LEU A 76 7.38 12.05 -0.81
N LEU A 77 7.81 11.28 0.19
CA LEU A 77 9.17 10.76 0.29
C LEU A 77 9.32 9.35 -0.31
N ASN A 78 8.34 8.48 -0.07
CA ASN A 78 8.40 7.06 -0.43
C ASN A 78 7.24 6.68 -1.35
N ASN A 79 7.01 7.50 -2.38
CA ASN A 79 5.83 7.39 -3.23
C ASN A 79 5.70 5.98 -3.84
N PRO A 80 4.72 5.16 -3.39
CA PRO A 80 4.59 3.77 -3.82
C PRO A 80 4.30 3.65 -5.32
N PHE A 81 3.67 4.65 -5.92
CA PHE A 81 3.33 4.65 -7.35
C PHE A 81 4.59 4.76 -8.23
N LYS A 82 5.54 5.62 -7.85
CA LYS A 82 6.82 5.73 -8.56
C LYS A 82 7.63 4.44 -8.44
N ILE A 83 7.76 3.95 -7.21
CA ILE A 83 8.51 2.73 -6.91
C ILE A 83 7.96 1.52 -7.68
N ARG A 84 6.64 1.35 -7.75
CA ARG A 84 6.02 0.26 -8.51
C ARG A 84 6.26 0.37 -10.01
N LYS A 85 6.17 1.57 -10.57
CA LYS A 85 6.39 1.81 -12.00
C LYS A 85 7.81 1.43 -12.41
N GLU A 86 8.82 1.88 -11.65
CA GLU A 86 10.22 1.52 -11.89
C GLU A 86 10.47 0.02 -11.81
N ARG A 87 9.85 -0.68 -10.86
CA ARG A 87 9.94 -2.14 -10.75
C ARG A 87 9.28 -2.87 -11.91
N GLU A 88 8.11 -2.42 -12.35
CA GLU A 88 7.42 -3.02 -13.49
C GLU A 88 8.24 -2.86 -14.78
N GLU A 89 8.83 -1.69 -14.98
CA GLU A 89 9.74 -1.43 -16.09
C GLU A 89 10.99 -2.32 -16.02
N ALA A 90 11.62 -2.43 -14.85
CA ALA A 90 12.75 -3.33 -14.64
C ALA A 90 12.39 -4.80 -14.91
N ALA A 91 11.22 -5.26 -14.46
CA ALA A 91 10.74 -6.62 -14.72
C ALA A 91 10.45 -6.87 -16.21
N ARG A 92 9.91 -5.86 -16.92
CA ARG A 92 9.68 -5.92 -18.36
C ARG A 92 10.99 -6.01 -19.14
N GLN A 93 12.01 -5.23 -18.73
CA GLN A 93 13.35 -5.29 -19.30
C GLN A 93 14.03 -6.64 -19.05
N ALA A 94 13.93 -7.18 -17.83
CA ALA A 94 14.48 -8.50 -17.49
C ALA A 94 13.87 -9.61 -18.36
N LYS A 95 12.53 -9.64 -18.50
CA LYS A 95 11.84 -10.59 -19.37
C LYS A 95 12.19 -10.42 -20.85
N ALA A 96 12.39 -9.18 -21.32
CA ALA A 96 12.81 -8.92 -22.69
C ALA A 96 14.23 -9.43 -22.96
N ARG A 97 15.16 -9.21 -22.02
CA ARG A 97 16.54 -9.72 -22.08
C ARG A 97 16.57 -11.25 -22.08
N GLU A 98 15.79 -11.89 -21.21
CA GLU A 98 15.66 -13.34 -21.16
C GLU A 98 15.18 -13.92 -22.50
N ARG A 99 14.09 -13.37 -23.07
CA ARG A 99 13.58 -13.78 -24.39
C ARG A 99 14.59 -13.55 -25.52
N ALA A 100 15.40 -12.50 -25.45
CA ALA A 100 16.44 -12.24 -26.44
C ALA A 100 17.57 -13.28 -26.35
N LEU A 101 17.99 -13.65 -25.12
CA LEU A 101 18.98 -14.70 -24.89
C LEU A 101 18.45 -16.07 -25.34
N GLU A 102 17.20 -16.41 -25.10
CA GLU A 102 16.57 -17.65 -25.59
C GLU A 102 16.54 -17.72 -27.11
N ARG A 103 16.18 -16.61 -27.77
CA ARG A 103 16.21 -16.48 -29.24
C ARG A 103 17.63 -16.65 -29.78
N ALA A 104 18.64 -16.08 -29.11
CA ALA A 104 20.05 -16.21 -29.48
C ALA A 104 20.62 -17.62 -29.23
N LYS A 105 20.13 -18.34 -28.22
CA LYS A 105 20.51 -19.74 -27.93
C LYS A 105 19.83 -20.78 -28.83
N SER A 106 18.71 -20.44 -29.47
CA SER A 106 17.91 -21.35 -30.32
C SER A 106 17.94 -21.07 -31.85
N PRO A 107 19.07 -20.70 -32.49
CA PRO A 107 19.10 -20.39 -33.92
C PRO A 107 18.88 -21.65 -34.80
N LYS A 108 19.16 -22.85 -34.26
CA LYS A 108 19.15 -24.12 -35.01
C LYS A 108 17.75 -24.63 -35.42
N LYS A 109 16.64 -24.10 -34.88
CA LYS A 109 15.28 -24.50 -35.30
C LYS A 109 14.76 -23.79 -36.56
N LYS A 110 15.37 -22.66 -36.96
CA LYS A 110 14.95 -21.91 -38.17
C LYS A 110 15.64 -22.36 -39.46
N GLY A 111 16.77 -23.07 -39.38
CA GLY A 111 17.53 -23.52 -40.57
C GLY A 111 17.11 -24.86 -41.17
N LYS A 112 16.16 -25.59 -40.58
CA LYS A 112 15.72 -26.93 -41.04
C LYS A 112 14.42 -26.95 -41.86
N LYS A 113 13.92 -25.77 -42.26
CA LYS A 113 12.86 -25.64 -43.28
C LYS A 113 13.44 -24.97 -44.52
N LYS A 114 14.24 -25.72 -45.27
CA LYS A 114 14.45 -25.58 -46.72
C LYS A 114 15.17 -26.82 -47.20
#